data_AF-A0A257JIV3-F1
#
_entry.id   AF-A0A257JIV3-F1
#
_cell.length_a   1.000
_cell.length_b   1.000
_cell.length_c   1.000
_cell.angle_alpha   90.00
_cell.angle_beta   90.00
_cell.angle_gamma   90.00
#
_symmetry.space_group_name_H-M   'P 1'
#
loop_
_entity.id
_entity.type
_entity.pdbx_description
1 polymer ?
#
loop_
_entity_poly.entity_id
_entity_poly.type
_entity_poly.pdbx_seq_one_letter_code
_entity_poly.pdbx_strand_id
1 'polypeptide(L)'
;MALLDVLGQRWTLRLLWELGHGSATFRVLRARCEDVSPTLLNKRMKDLRELALIELGDNGFTLTDLGMALVGKLASLDSWANDWADQLAHRQQLK
;
A
#
# COMPACT_ATOMS: atom_id res chain seq x y z
N MET A 1 -2.28 16.37 9.06
CA MET A 1 -2.67 15.88 7.72
C MET A 1 -2.27 14.40 7.64
N ALA A 2 -3.06 13.50 8.26
CA ALA A 2 -2.56 12.19 8.71
C ALA A 2 -2.36 11.12 7.62
N LEU A 3 -3.03 11.22 6.46
CA LEU A 3 -2.98 10.18 5.43
C LEU A 3 -1.56 9.98 4.88
N LEU A 4 -0.92 11.06 4.41
CA LEU A 4 0.43 10.98 3.84
C LEU A 4 1.48 10.56 4.88
N ASP A 5 1.29 10.96 6.15
CA ASP A 5 2.15 10.53 7.26
C ASP A 5 2.08 9.01 7.48
N VAL A 6 0.92 8.39 7.30
CA VAL A 6 0.74 6.94 7.39
C VAL A 6 1.23 6.23 6.12
N LEU A 7 0.92 6.77 4.94
CA LEU A 7 1.36 6.19 3.66
C LEU A 7 2.88 6.22 3.47
N GLY A 8 3.56 7.25 3.99
CA GLY A 8 5.02 7.35 3.96
C GLY A 8 5.74 6.39 4.90
N GLN A 9 5.01 5.68 5.78
CA GLN A 9 5.61 4.72 6.68
C GLN A 9 5.96 3.42 5.98
N ARG A 10 7.09 2.83 6.39
CA ARG A 10 7.56 1.54 5.87
C ARG A 10 6.45 0.49 5.99
N TRP A 11 6.28 -0.29 4.92
CA TRP A 11 5.30 -1.34 4.72
C TRP A 11 3.86 -0.90 4.46
N THR A 12 3.45 0.36 4.73
CA THR A 12 2.05 0.77 4.56
C THR A 12 1.57 0.61 3.12
N LEU A 13 2.28 1.18 2.15
CA LEU A 13 1.93 1.06 0.74
C LEU A 13 1.95 -0.40 0.27
N ARG A 14 2.95 -1.18 0.73
CA ARG A 14 3.03 -2.60 0.38
C ARG A 14 1.80 -3.36 0.88
N LEU A 15 1.36 -3.11 2.12
CA LEU A 15 0.16 -3.75 2.68
C LEU A 15 -1.10 -3.40 1.88
N LEU A 16 -1.28 -2.13 1.51
CA LEU A 16 -2.40 -1.71 0.68
C LEU A 16 -2.38 -2.39 -0.70
N TRP A 17 -1.20 -2.48 -1.33
CA TRP A 17 -1.03 -3.20 -2.58
C TRP A 17 -1.34 -4.69 -2.46
N GLU A 18 -0.86 -5.36 -1.42
CA GLU A 18 -1.14 -6.78 -1.19
C GLU A 18 -2.64 -7.05 -1.00
N LEU A 19 -3.33 -6.18 -0.27
CA LEU A 19 -4.78 -6.26 -0.06
C LEU A 19 -5.59 -5.87 -1.30
N GLY A 20 -5.00 -5.09 -2.22
CA GLY A 20 -5.57 -4.81 -3.54
C GLY A 20 -5.74 -6.04 -4.42
N HIS A 21 -5.00 -7.13 -4.14
CA HIS A 21 -5.13 -8.40 -4.84
C HIS A 21 -6.17 -9.35 -4.19
N GLY A 22 -6.81 -8.90 -3.10
CA GLY A 22 -7.80 -9.67 -2.35
C GLY A 22 -7.47 -9.79 -0.87
N SER A 23 -8.39 -10.43 -0.13
CA SER A 23 -8.26 -10.56 1.32
C SER A 23 -7.05 -11.40 1.72
N ALA A 24 -6.38 -11.04 2.82
CA ALA A 24 -5.24 -11.78 3.34
C ALA A 24 -5.22 -11.85 4.87
N THR A 25 -4.78 -12.99 5.40
CA THR A 25 -4.57 -13.15 6.84
C THR A 25 -3.30 -12.42 7.30
N PHE A 26 -3.20 -12.13 8.60
CA PHE A 26 -2.00 -11.53 9.20
C PHE A 26 -0.72 -12.32 8.86
N ARG A 27 -0.81 -13.66 8.88
CA ARG A 27 0.31 -14.55 8.56
C ARG A 27 0.77 -14.39 7.12
N VAL A 28 -0.17 -14.31 6.17
CA VAL A 28 0.13 -14.10 4.75
C VAL A 28 0.75 -12.71 4.55
N LEU A 29 0.16 -11.65 5.12
CA LEU A 29 0.69 -10.29 5.01
C LEU A 29 2.12 -10.19 5.56
N ARG A 30 2.40 -10.84 6.70
CA ARG A 30 3.74 -10.89 7.28
C ARG A 30 4.76 -11.56 6.36
N ALA A 31 4.40 -12.71 5.79
CA ALA A 31 5.27 -13.43 4.86
C ALA A 31 5.58 -12.63 3.59
N ARG A 32 4.60 -11.87 3.08
CA ARG A 32 4.78 -11.00 1.89
C ARG A 32 5.55 -9.72 2.18
N CYS A 33 5.69 -9.34 3.45
CA CYS A 33 6.41 -8.14 3.90
C CYS A 33 7.78 -8.47 4.54
N GLU A 34 8.54 -9.40 3.93
CA GLU A 34 9.90 -9.78 4.35
C GLU A 34 10.02 -10.08 5.85
N ASP A 35 9.04 -10.79 6.41
CA ASP A 35 9.00 -11.17 7.83
C ASP A 35 9.05 -9.98 8.81
N VAL A 36 8.48 -8.84 8.42
CA VAL A 36 8.24 -7.68 9.28
C VAL A 36 7.84 -8.07 10.70
N SER A 37 8.36 -7.34 11.70
CA SER A 37 8.08 -7.68 13.10
C SER A 37 6.57 -7.67 13.36
N PRO A 38 6.03 -8.67 14.09
CA PRO A 38 4.60 -8.75 14.35
C PRO A 38 4.03 -7.48 14.99
N THR A 39 4.80 -6.84 15.87
CA THR A 39 4.43 -5.57 16.51
C THR A 39 4.29 -4.45 15.49
N LEU A 40 5.23 -4.32 14.56
CA LEU A 40 5.17 -3.28 13.53
C LEU A 40 4.01 -3.55 12.56
N LEU A 41 3.82 -4.79 12.12
CA LEU A 41 2.69 -5.15 11.28
C LEU A 41 1.35 -4.84 11.97
N ASN A 42 1.19 -5.25 13.24
CA ASN A 42 -0.03 -4.97 13.99
C ASN A 42 -0.30 -3.47 14.12
N LYS A 43 0.74 -2.67 14.37
CA LYS A 43 0.63 -1.20 14.37
C LYS A 43 0.12 -0.68 13.03
N ARG A 44 0.71 -1.12 11.92
CA ARG A 44 0.28 -0.72 10.57
C ARG A 44 -1.17 -1.10 10.28
N MET A 45 -1.58 -2.32 10.65
CA MET A 45 -2.96 -2.76 10.48
C MET A 45 -3.92 -1.90 11.31
N LYS A 46 -3.54 -1.51 12.54
CA LYS A 46 -4.33 -0.60 13.37
C LYS A 46 -4.45 0.79 12.73
N ASP A 47 -3.32 1.37 12.31
CA ASP A 47 -3.29 2.69 11.67
C ASP A 47 -4.19 2.72 10.42
N LEU A 48 -4.12 1.68 9.58
CA LEU A 48 -4.94 1.56 8.36
C LEU A 48 -6.44 1.36 8.66
N ARG A 49 -6.78 0.67 9.75
CA ARG A 49 -8.18 0.52 10.21
C ARG A 49 -8.72 1.82 10.78
N GLU A 50 -7.92 2.58 11.53
CA GLU A 50 -8.30 3.89 12.06
C GLU A 50 -8.59 4.90 10.93
N LEU A 51 -7.91 4.76 9.79
CA LEU A 51 -8.18 5.52 8.56
C LEU A 51 -9.34 4.97 7.71
N ALA A 52 -10.01 3.90 8.16
CA ALA A 52 -11.07 3.21 7.42
C ALA A 52 -10.65 2.73 6.02
N LEU A 53 -9.35 2.44 5.81
CA LEU A 53 -8.82 1.94 4.54
C LEU A 53 -8.91 0.42 4.44
N ILE A 54 -8.88 -0.26 5.60
CA ILE A 54 -8.98 -1.71 5.68
C ILE A 54 -9.97 -2.12 6.76
N GLU A 55 -10.49 -3.33 6.63
CA GLU A 55 -11.35 -3.98 7.62
C GLU A 55 -11.03 -5.47 7.75
N LEU A 56 -11.59 -6.10 8.78
CA LEU A 56 -11.47 -7.55 8.99
C LEU A 56 -12.74 -8.22 8.45
N GLY A 57 -12.61 -8.99 7.38
CA GLY A 57 -13.66 -9.83 6.84
C GLY A 57 -13.44 -11.31 7.17
N ASP A 58 -14.26 -12.17 6.59
CA ASP A 58 -14.30 -13.61 6.90
C ASP A 58 -12.97 -14.34 6.58
N ASN A 59 -12.27 -13.91 5.54
CA ASN A 59 -11.02 -14.52 5.06
C ASN A 59 -9.75 -13.76 5.50
N GLY A 60 -9.89 -12.83 6.45
CA GLY A 60 -8.80 -11.97 6.93
C GLY A 60 -9.02 -10.51 6.58
N PHE A 61 -7.94 -9.75 6.49
CA PHE A 61 -8.02 -8.32 6.19
C PHE A 61 -8.37 -8.09 4.73
N THR A 62 -9.19 -7.08 4.46
CA THR A 62 -9.56 -6.63 3.11
C THR A 62 -9.56 -5.12 3.03
N LEU A 63 -9.45 -4.56 1.83
CA LEU A 63 -9.68 -3.14 1.60
C LEU A 63 -11.17 -2.83 1.75
N THR A 64 -11.48 -1.68 2.33
CA THR A 64 -12.81 -1.07 2.24
C THR A 64 -13.00 -0.42 0.87
N ASP A 65 -14.19 0.07 0.55
CA ASP A 65 -14.43 0.89 -0.65
C ASP A 65 -13.50 2.12 -0.71
N LEU A 66 -13.26 2.75 0.45
CA LEU A 66 -12.32 3.87 0.55
C LEU A 66 -10.87 3.44 0.29
N GLY A 67 -10.47 2.28 0.82
CA GLY A 67 -9.17 1.67 0.57
C GLY A 67 -8.95 1.34 -0.91
N MET A 68 -9.95 0.74 -1.56
CA MET A 68 -9.93 0.42 -2.99
C MET A 68 -9.79 1.69 -3.84
N ALA A 69 -10.56 2.73 -3.53
CA ALA A 69 -10.46 4.02 -4.21
C ALA A 69 -9.07 4.66 -4.06
N LEU A 70 -8.45 4.55 -2.88
CA LEU A 70 -7.09 5.05 -2.64
C LEU A 70 -6.05 4.25 -3.44
N VAL A 71 -6.13 2.92 -3.42
CA VAL A 71 -5.21 2.06 -4.19
C VAL A 71 -5.29 2.37 -5.69
N GLY A 72 -6.49 2.60 -6.24
CA GLY A 72 -6.62 3.02 -7.63
C GLY A 72 -5.94 4.36 -7.96
N LYS A 73 -5.98 5.33 -7.03
CA LYS A 73 -5.26 6.61 -7.17
C LYS A 73 -3.74 6.41 -7.11
N LEU A 74 -3.27 5.56 -6.20
CA LEU A 74 -1.85 5.23 -6.07
C LEU A 74 -1.33 4.50 -7.31
N ALA A 75 -2.12 3.58 -7.89
CA ALA A 75 -1.80 2.90 -9.14
C ALA A 75 -1.65 3.88 -10.31
N SER A 76 -2.56 4.86 -10.41
CA SER A 76 -2.49 5.89 -11.44
C SER A 76 -1.25 6.78 -11.28
N LEU A 77 -0.91 7.12 -10.02
CA LEU A 77 0.31 7.88 -9.71
C LEU A 77 1.58 7.09 -10.05
N ASP A 78 1.60 5.78 -9.78
CA ASP A 78 2.72 4.90 -10.11
C ASP A 78 2.94 4.82 -11.62
N SER A 79 1.87 4.63 -12.40
CA SER A 79 1.92 4.67 -13.86
C SER A 79 2.51 6.00 -14.37
N TRP A 80 2.02 7.12 -13.85
CA TRP A 80 2.54 8.43 -14.23
C TRP A 80 4.02 8.62 -13.84
N ALA A 81 4.43 8.09 -12.68
CA ALA A 81 5.81 8.17 -12.23
C ALA A 81 6.76 7.38 -13.15
N ASN A 82 6.31 6.24 -13.68
CA ASN A 82 7.06 5.45 -14.67
C ASN A 82 7.21 6.22 -15.99
N ASP A 83 6.12 6.79 -16.52
CA ASP A 83 6.16 7.61 -17.74
C ASP A 83 7.11 8.82 -17.58
N TRP A 84 7.06 9.46 -16.42
CA TRP A 84 7.94 10.57 -16.08
C TRP A 84 9.41 10.14 -16.01
N ALA A 85 9.71 8.98 -15.42
CA ALA A 85 11.07 8.44 -15.34
C ALA A 85 11.63 8.13 -16.74
N ASP A 86 10.83 7.54 -17.62
CA ASP A 86 11.21 7.26 -19.01
C ASP A 86 11.53 8.54 -19.79
N GLN A 87 10.72 9.58 -19.62
CA GLN A 87 10.97 10.89 -20.24
C GLN A 87 12.25 11.56 -19.74
N LEU A 88 12.63 11.34 -18.47
CA LEU A 88 13.88 11.85 -17.93
C LEU A 88 15.08 11.08 -18.47
N ALA A 89 15.00 9.75 -18.54
CA ALA A 89 16.04 8.91 -19.12
C ALA A 89 16.31 9.28 -20.59
N HIS A 90 15.26 9.48 -21.38
CA HIS A 90 15.39 9.93 -22.77
C HIS A 90 16.08 11.30 -22.89
N ARG A 91 15.76 12.24 -22.00
CA ARG A 91 16.41 13.57 -21.96
C ARG A 91 17.88 13.52 -21.58
N GLN A 92 18.32 12.52 -20.82
CA GLN A 92 19.73 12.36 -20.45
C GLN A 92 20.56 11.74 -21.57
N GLN A 93 19.95 11.00 -22.50
CA GLN A 93 20.62 10.40 -23.67
C GLN A 93 20.84 11.40 -24.82
N LEU A 94 20.08 12.50 -24.85
CA LEU A 94 20.21 13.58 -25.82
C LEU A 94 21.19 14.69 -25.38
N LYS A 95 21.78 14.55 -24.19
CA LYS A 95 22.85 15.41 -23.67
C LYS A 95 24.19 14.69 -23.77
#